data_AF-A0A947E8B4-F1
#
_entry.id   AF-A0A947E8B4-F1
#
_cell.length_a   1.000
_cell.length_b   1.000
_cell.length_c   1.000
_cell.angle_alpha   90.00
_cell.angle_beta   90.00
_cell.angle_gamma   90.00
#
_symmetry.space_group_name_H-M   'P 1'
#
loop_
_entity.id
_entity.type
_entity.pdbx_description
1 polymer ?
#
loop_
_entity_poly.entity_id
_entity_poly.type
_entity_poly.pdbx_seq_one_letter_code
_entity_poly.pdbx_strand_id
1 'polypeptide(L)'
;MEKLATSLLILTFAAGCAFETNSPGSGNGGLTGDEIYPGIADAGVADGGFDTTAPGTTTPGELGPSNSTDVVVVEPACTPGTERSSCPGTSCDPVTLTCTTMALASRSTCETCFTDSNCAAVDHRCVWMTYQGQPFPDKQTGFCLQVVEPSTVVGDYVCAPPFTVPLVNRVSPSGGKNQAYCGIYEKLTTCVALLAFHNGETCPSGRDDECPSGGLCRALVTGGKKTEYACTYACADELECSTTATNVACAGFCGG
;
A
#
# COMPACT_ATOMS: atom_id res chain seq x y z
N MET A 1 46.31 50.67 25.38
CA MET A 1 46.21 49.38 24.66
C MET A 1 44.95 48.69 25.13
N GLU A 2 43.80 49.13 24.63
CA GLU A 2 42.48 48.58 24.94
C GLU A 2 42.12 47.57 23.84
N LYS A 3 41.79 46.34 24.23
CA LYS A 3 41.32 45.29 23.32
C LYS A 3 39.80 45.42 23.16
N LEU A 4 39.37 45.73 21.94
CA LEU A 4 37.98 45.74 21.50
C LEU A 4 37.43 44.31 21.39
N ALA A 5 36.25 44.12 21.97
CA ALA A 5 35.42 42.94 21.86
C ALA A 5 34.66 42.93 20.51
N THR A 6 34.41 41.74 19.97
CA THR A 6 33.43 41.55 18.90
C THR A 6 32.62 40.30 19.23
N SER A 7 31.50 40.50 19.93
CA SER A 7 30.47 39.48 20.12
C SER A 7 29.57 39.45 18.90
N LEU A 8 29.57 38.31 18.21
CA LEU A 8 28.70 38.00 17.10
C LEU A 8 27.32 37.58 17.66
N LEU A 9 26.31 38.43 17.49
CA LEU A 9 24.93 38.14 17.88
C LEU A 9 24.25 37.40 16.73
N ILE A 10 24.00 36.10 16.89
CA ILE A 10 23.18 35.31 15.98
C ILE A 10 21.73 35.50 16.39
N LEU A 11 20.96 36.22 15.57
CA LEU A 11 19.50 36.34 15.71
C LEU A 11 18.84 35.13 15.04
N THR A 12 18.41 34.16 15.85
CA THR A 12 17.53 33.08 15.41
C THR A 12 16.08 33.58 15.49
N PHE A 13 15.46 33.83 14.34
CA PHE A 13 14.02 34.08 14.25
C PHE A 13 13.28 32.74 14.28
N ALA A 14 12.81 32.33 15.45
CA ALA A 14 11.76 31.32 15.56
C ALA A 14 10.41 32.01 15.33
N ALA A 15 9.86 31.89 14.11
CA ALA A 15 8.46 32.19 13.86
C ALA A 15 7.62 31.08 14.49
N GLY A 16 7.07 31.36 15.68
CA GLY A 16 6.13 30.46 16.33
C GLY A 16 4.81 30.44 15.57
N CYS A 17 4.48 29.30 14.95
CA CYS A 17 3.10 28.97 14.64
C CYS A 17 2.44 28.56 15.96
N ALA A 18 1.55 29.43 16.48
CA ALA A 18 0.70 29.10 17.62
C ALA A 18 -0.28 28.00 17.18
N PHE A 19 -0.06 26.77 17.66
CA PHE A 19 -1.02 25.68 17.55
C PHE A 19 -2.03 25.86 18.69
N GLU A 20 -3.25 26.30 18.39
CA GLU A 20 -4.37 26.20 19.33
C GLU A 20 -4.71 24.71 19.52
N THR A 21 -4.26 24.15 20.64
CA THR A 21 -4.65 22.81 21.09
C THR A 21 -6.07 22.83 21.62
N ASN A 22 -7.05 22.90 20.71
CA ASN A 22 -8.41 22.45 21.04
C ASN A 22 -8.39 20.93 21.10
N SER A 23 -8.29 20.42 22.32
CA SER A 23 -8.48 19.02 22.67
C SER A 23 -9.96 18.78 22.98
N PRO A 24 -10.71 18.00 22.17
CA PRO A 24 -11.97 17.44 22.62
C PRO A 24 -11.82 15.95 22.89
N GLY A 25 -12.04 15.60 24.16
CA GLY A 25 -12.87 14.46 24.55
C GLY A 25 -12.48 13.08 24.03
N SER A 26 -11.78 12.35 24.89
CA SER A 26 -11.77 10.88 24.89
C SER A 26 -13.21 10.34 24.90
N GLY A 27 -13.64 9.82 23.76
CA GLY A 27 -14.89 9.09 23.58
C GLY A 27 -14.57 7.63 23.30
N ASN A 28 -14.73 6.78 24.32
CA ASN A 28 -14.79 5.33 24.17
C ASN A 28 -16.04 4.98 23.35
N GLY A 29 -15.86 4.76 22.04
CA GLY A 29 -16.84 4.17 21.14
C GLY A 29 -16.37 2.79 20.72
N GLY A 30 -16.91 1.74 21.34
CA GLY A 30 -16.71 0.38 20.88
C GLY A 30 -17.32 0.19 19.49
N LEU A 31 -16.50 -0.28 18.55
CA LEU A 31 -16.97 -0.78 17.26
C LEU A 31 -16.79 -2.30 17.28
N THR A 32 -17.90 -2.99 17.54
CA THR A 32 -18.12 -4.35 17.07
C THR A 32 -18.59 -4.21 15.63
N GLY A 33 -17.72 -4.57 14.70
CA GLY A 33 -17.96 -4.46 13.27
C GLY A 33 -17.25 -5.61 12.57
N ASP A 34 -17.82 -6.80 12.73
CA ASP A 34 -17.59 -7.94 11.86
C ASP A 34 -18.06 -7.57 10.44
N GLU A 35 -17.15 -7.04 9.62
CA GLU A 35 -17.30 -7.16 8.16
C GLU A 35 -16.35 -8.25 7.69
N ILE A 36 -16.93 -9.45 7.65
CA ILE A 36 -16.42 -10.66 7.03
C ILE A 36 -16.16 -10.35 5.56
N TYR A 37 -14.88 -10.20 5.19
CA TYR A 37 -14.45 -10.43 3.81
C TYR A 37 -14.67 -11.92 3.51
N PRO A 38 -15.47 -12.30 2.49
CA PRO A 38 -15.62 -13.70 2.15
C PRO A 38 -14.32 -14.24 1.54
N GLY A 39 -13.62 -15.04 2.33
CA GLY A 39 -12.87 -16.24 1.95
C GLY A 39 -11.99 -16.17 0.70
N ILE A 40 -10.72 -15.81 0.89
CA ILE A 40 -9.65 -16.50 0.17
C ILE A 40 -9.52 -17.86 0.84
N ALA A 41 -9.88 -18.92 0.11
CA ALA A 41 -9.73 -20.28 0.58
C ALA A 41 -8.25 -20.51 0.96
N ASP A 42 -8.01 -20.89 2.21
CA ASP A 42 -6.76 -21.51 2.61
C ASP A 42 -6.48 -22.65 1.62
N ALA A 43 -5.41 -22.52 0.84
CA ALA A 43 -4.80 -23.65 0.16
C ALA A 43 -4.21 -24.56 1.24
N GLY A 44 -5.09 -25.33 1.88
CA GLY A 44 -4.73 -26.39 2.79
C GLY A 44 -3.79 -27.35 2.08
N VAL A 45 -2.55 -27.37 2.56
CA VAL A 45 -1.61 -28.46 2.31
C VAL A 45 -2.30 -29.74 2.78
N ALA A 46 -2.75 -30.56 1.84
CA ALA A 46 -3.27 -31.88 2.14
C ALA A 46 -2.09 -32.78 2.56
N ASP A 47 -1.87 -32.90 3.86
CA ASP A 47 -1.06 -33.99 4.43
C ASP A 47 -1.82 -35.31 4.19
N GLY A 48 -1.35 -36.07 3.21
CA GLY A 48 -1.83 -37.41 2.90
C GLY A 48 -1.52 -38.39 4.02
N GLY A 49 -2.46 -38.56 4.94
CA GLY A 49 -2.50 -39.67 5.88
C GLY A 49 -2.95 -40.95 5.19
N PHE A 50 -2.00 -41.81 4.85
CA PHE A 50 -2.24 -43.16 4.33
C PHE A 50 -2.61 -44.08 5.50
N ASP A 51 -3.90 -44.31 5.73
CA ASP A 51 -4.38 -45.31 6.70
C ASP A 51 -4.49 -46.69 6.03
N THR A 52 -3.53 -47.56 6.33
CA THR A 52 -3.57 -48.99 6.00
C THR A 52 -4.26 -49.78 7.11
N THR A 53 -5.56 -50.00 6.99
CA THR A 53 -6.25 -51.06 7.74
C THR A 53 -7.27 -51.81 6.87
N ALA A 54 -6.78 -52.93 6.31
CA ALA A 54 -7.34 -54.29 6.15
C ALA A 54 -8.87 -54.56 5.94
N PRO A 55 -9.21 -55.75 5.38
CA PRO A 55 -10.40 -55.98 4.55
C PRO A 55 -11.62 -56.54 5.32
N GLY A 56 -12.83 -56.24 4.82
CA GLY A 56 -14.07 -56.80 5.35
C GLY A 56 -15.26 -56.69 4.40
N THR A 57 -15.59 -57.82 3.77
CA THR A 57 -16.93 -58.36 3.49
C THR A 57 -17.96 -57.55 2.68
N THR A 58 -18.27 -58.12 1.51
CA THR A 58 -19.35 -57.85 0.57
C THR A 58 -20.76 -57.81 1.16
N THR A 59 -21.57 -56.86 0.70
CA THR A 59 -23.03 -57.02 0.59
C THR A 59 -23.51 -56.36 -0.70
N PRO A 60 -24.22 -57.05 -1.60
CA PRO A 60 -24.83 -56.43 -2.79
C PRO A 60 -26.23 -55.92 -2.44
N GLY A 61 -26.41 -54.60 -2.43
CA GLY A 61 -27.70 -53.96 -2.20
C GLY A 61 -27.82 -52.66 -3.00
N GLU A 62 -28.76 -52.67 -3.95
CA GLU A 62 -29.43 -51.53 -4.59
C GLU A 62 -28.60 -50.43 -5.28
N LEU A 63 -28.50 -50.59 -6.60
CA LEU A 63 -28.22 -49.51 -7.55
C LEU A 63 -29.42 -48.55 -7.62
N GLY A 64 -29.41 -47.51 -6.79
CA GLY A 64 -30.18 -46.29 -7.07
C GLY A 64 -29.42 -45.40 -8.06
N PRO A 65 -30.09 -44.65 -8.95
CA PRO A 65 -29.42 -43.71 -9.84
C PRO A 65 -28.91 -42.53 -9.03
N SER A 66 -27.64 -42.56 -8.63
CA SER A 66 -26.95 -41.38 -8.13
C SER A 66 -26.81 -40.40 -9.30
N ASN A 67 -27.69 -39.41 -9.31
CA ASN A 67 -27.56 -38.23 -10.15
C ASN A 67 -26.36 -37.42 -9.63
N SER A 68 -25.16 -37.90 -9.92
CA SER A 68 -23.90 -37.23 -9.63
C SER A 68 -23.81 -36.06 -10.60
N THR A 69 -24.26 -34.90 -10.14
CA THR A 69 -23.85 -33.64 -10.76
C THR A 69 -22.34 -33.56 -10.59
N ASP A 70 -21.61 -33.94 -11.64
CA ASP A 70 -20.17 -33.72 -11.76
C ASP A 70 -19.91 -32.23 -11.56
N VAL A 71 -19.49 -31.87 -10.35
CA VAL A 71 -18.87 -30.59 -10.10
C VAL A 71 -17.52 -30.66 -10.80
N VAL A 72 -17.45 -30.14 -12.02
CA VAL A 72 -16.19 -29.97 -12.73
C VAL A 72 -15.38 -28.95 -11.93
N VAL A 73 -14.47 -29.44 -11.09
CA VAL A 73 -13.45 -28.61 -10.45
C VAL A 73 -12.49 -28.20 -11.57
N VAL A 74 -12.67 -26.98 -12.09
CA VAL A 74 -11.70 -26.38 -12.99
C VAL A 74 -10.50 -26.02 -12.12
N GLU A 75 -9.41 -26.80 -12.25
CA GLU A 75 -8.17 -26.47 -11.55
C GLU A 75 -7.69 -25.07 -11.95
N PRO A 76 -7.20 -24.26 -11.00
CA PRO A 76 -6.70 -22.93 -11.32
C PRO A 76 -5.51 -23.04 -12.27
N ALA A 77 -5.49 -22.18 -13.29
CA ALA A 77 -4.39 -22.16 -14.26
C ALA A 77 -3.06 -21.79 -13.60
N CYS A 78 -3.10 -21.01 -12.51
CA CYS A 78 -1.95 -20.68 -11.68
C CYS A 78 -2.37 -20.25 -10.26
N THR A 79 -1.38 -20.16 -9.37
CA THR A 79 -1.48 -19.50 -8.05
C THR A 79 -0.22 -18.67 -7.80
N PRO A 80 -0.20 -17.71 -6.86
CA PRO A 80 1.03 -16.97 -6.51
C PRO A 80 2.21 -17.90 -6.16
N GLY A 81 1.94 -19.04 -5.51
CA GLY A 81 2.98 -20.03 -5.19
C GLY A 81 3.51 -20.82 -6.38
N THR A 82 2.77 -20.89 -7.49
CA THR A 82 3.10 -21.70 -8.69
C THR A 82 3.40 -20.87 -9.93
N GLU A 83 3.24 -19.55 -9.87
CA GLU A 83 3.36 -18.65 -11.02
C GLU A 83 4.71 -18.75 -11.74
N ARG A 84 5.80 -19.07 -11.05
CA ARG A 84 7.12 -19.23 -11.68
C ARG A 84 7.17 -20.36 -12.71
N SER A 85 6.38 -21.41 -12.50
CA SER A 85 6.25 -22.53 -13.44
C SER A 85 5.05 -22.35 -14.38
N SER A 86 3.92 -21.86 -13.87
CA SER A 86 2.67 -21.77 -14.63
C SER A 86 2.60 -20.54 -15.54
N CYS A 87 3.31 -19.46 -15.18
CA CYS A 87 3.33 -18.17 -15.87
C CYS A 87 4.78 -17.72 -16.12
N PRO A 88 5.54 -18.37 -17.03
CA PRO A 88 6.96 -18.07 -17.21
C PRO A 88 7.24 -16.58 -17.46
N GLY A 89 7.89 -15.93 -16.51
CA GLY A 89 8.28 -14.51 -16.57
C GLY A 89 7.20 -13.50 -16.15
N THR A 90 6.01 -13.95 -15.78
CA THR A 90 4.88 -13.10 -15.37
C THR A 90 4.28 -13.59 -14.04
N SER A 91 3.48 -12.75 -13.37
CA SER A 91 2.77 -13.15 -12.15
C SER A 91 1.42 -13.79 -12.43
N CYS A 92 0.91 -14.52 -11.44
CA CYS A 92 -0.47 -15.00 -11.42
C CYS A 92 -1.36 -14.02 -10.64
N ASP A 93 -2.51 -13.64 -11.17
CA ASP A 93 -3.50 -12.87 -10.41
C ASP A 93 -4.16 -13.79 -9.36
N PRO A 94 -4.05 -13.49 -8.05
CA PRO A 94 -4.59 -14.33 -6.98
C PRO A 94 -6.12 -14.37 -6.95
N VAL A 95 -6.80 -13.41 -7.58
CA VAL A 95 -8.27 -13.33 -7.63
C VAL A 95 -8.81 -14.13 -8.79
N THR A 96 -8.26 -13.94 -10.00
CA THR A 96 -8.75 -14.63 -11.20
C THR A 96 -8.08 -15.98 -11.45
N LEU A 97 -6.96 -16.25 -10.79
CA LEU A 97 -6.14 -17.47 -10.96
C LEU A 97 -5.66 -17.66 -12.40
N THR A 98 -5.38 -16.54 -13.07
CA THR A 98 -4.87 -16.47 -14.44
C THR A 98 -3.54 -15.75 -14.53
N CYS A 99 -2.69 -16.14 -15.49
CA CYS A 99 -1.43 -15.46 -15.73
C CYS A 99 -1.68 -14.03 -16.21
N THR A 100 -1.00 -13.08 -15.60
CA THR A 100 -1.08 -11.67 -15.97
C THR A 100 -0.05 -11.34 -17.05
N THR A 101 -0.09 -10.11 -17.57
CA THR A 101 0.99 -9.56 -18.41
C THR A 101 2.08 -8.87 -17.58
N MET A 102 1.96 -8.85 -16.25
CA MET A 102 2.87 -8.12 -15.38
C MET A 102 4.12 -8.95 -15.12
N ALA A 103 5.27 -8.38 -15.47
CA ALA A 103 6.55 -9.06 -15.29
C ALA A 103 6.91 -9.20 -13.80
N LEU A 104 7.63 -10.28 -13.50
CA LEU A 104 8.21 -10.51 -12.17
C LEU A 104 9.30 -9.45 -11.88
N ALA A 105 9.40 -9.04 -10.61
CA ALA A 105 10.40 -8.12 -10.07
C ALA A 105 10.58 -6.83 -10.90
N SER A 106 9.48 -6.27 -11.40
CA SER A 106 9.50 -5.14 -12.35
C SER A 106 8.91 -3.85 -11.77
N ARG A 107 8.16 -3.94 -10.68
CA ARG A 107 7.39 -2.83 -10.11
C ARG A 107 8.12 -2.20 -8.94
N SER A 108 8.36 -0.90 -9.05
CA SER A 108 8.98 -0.07 -8.02
C SER A 108 7.99 0.28 -6.91
N THR A 109 8.46 0.94 -5.86
CA THR A 109 7.60 1.41 -4.76
C THR A 109 6.44 2.27 -5.29
N CYS A 110 5.24 2.06 -4.75
CA CYS A 110 3.98 2.67 -5.20
C CYS A 110 3.55 2.38 -6.64
N GLU A 111 4.21 1.49 -7.36
CA GLU A 111 3.67 0.98 -8.61
C GLU A 111 2.67 -0.14 -8.36
N THR A 112 1.70 -0.28 -9.27
CA THR A 112 0.65 -1.31 -9.18
C THR A 112 1.20 -2.72 -9.29
N CYS A 113 0.62 -3.67 -8.56
CA CYS A 113 1.01 -5.07 -8.54
C CYS A 113 -0.21 -5.99 -8.38
N PHE A 114 -0.06 -7.25 -8.78
CA PHE A 114 -1.04 -8.31 -8.48
C PHE A 114 -0.54 -9.22 -7.35
N THR A 115 0.76 -9.49 -7.31
CA THR A 115 1.40 -10.33 -6.30
C THR A 115 2.72 -9.72 -5.84
N ASP A 116 3.21 -10.21 -4.70
CA ASP A 116 4.52 -9.83 -4.15
C ASP A 116 5.66 -9.97 -5.14
N SER A 117 5.60 -10.98 -6.01
CA SER A 117 6.64 -11.25 -6.98
C SER A 117 6.71 -10.21 -8.10
N ASN A 118 5.71 -9.33 -8.24
CA ASN A 118 5.80 -8.19 -9.14
C ASN A 118 6.74 -7.11 -8.61
N CYS A 119 6.93 -7.02 -7.30
CA CYS A 119 7.73 -5.97 -6.67
C CYS A 119 9.22 -6.22 -6.88
N ALA A 120 9.93 -5.20 -7.36
CA ALA A 120 11.34 -5.28 -7.72
C ALA A 120 12.25 -5.40 -6.49
N ALA A 121 11.90 -4.71 -5.40
CA ALA A 121 12.64 -4.75 -4.15
C ALA A 121 12.24 -5.97 -3.31
N VAL A 122 13.23 -6.66 -2.74
CA VAL A 122 13.05 -7.92 -2.02
C VAL A 122 12.24 -7.79 -0.72
N ASP A 123 12.29 -6.61 -0.12
CA ASP A 123 11.58 -6.20 1.09
C ASP A 123 10.24 -5.50 0.78
N HIS A 124 9.81 -5.52 -0.49
CA HIS A 124 8.52 -4.99 -0.90
C HIS A 124 7.52 -6.12 -1.14
N ARG A 125 6.27 -5.82 -0.86
CA ARG A 125 5.13 -6.72 -1.04
C ARG A 125 4.01 -5.98 -1.71
N CYS A 126 3.14 -6.72 -2.37
CA CYS A 126 1.94 -6.15 -2.93
C CYS A 126 0.92 -5.94 -1.82
N VAL A 127 0.34 -4.76 -1.71
CA VAL A 127 -0.59 -4.42 -0.63
C VAL A 127 -1.83 -3.77 -1.23
N TRP A 128 -3.01 -4.30 -0.92
CA TRP A 128 -4.26 -3.65 -1.28
C TRP A 128 -4.40 -2.32 -0.53
N MET A 129 -4.63 -1.26 -1.29
CA MET A 129 -4.83 0.07 -0.75
C MET A 129 -6.27 0.50 -0.87
N THR A 130 -6.59 1.53 -0.11
CA THR A 130 -7.85 2.25 -0.19
C THR A 130 -7.57 3.71 -0.49
N TYR A 131 -8.53 4.37 -1.13
CA TYR A 131 -8.58 5.81 -1.26
C TYR A 131 -9.95 6.30 -0.82
N GLN A 132 -9.97 7.20 0.17
CA GLN A 132 -11.22 7.69 0.77
C GLN A 132 -12.16 6.55 1.25
N GLY A 133 -11.56 5.47 1.78
CA GLY A 133 -12.27 4.31 2.29
C GLY A 133 -12.77 3.32 1.21
N GLN A 134 -12.47 3.55 -0.07
CA GLN A 134 -12.81 2.62 -1.16
C GLN A 134 -11.56 1.88 -1.64
N PRO A 135 -11.65 0.58 -2.02
CA PRO A 135 -10.53 -0.12 -2.66
C PRO A 135 -10.00 0.65 -3.87
N PHE A 136 -8.67 0.80 -3.96
CA PHE A 136 -8.02 1.59 -4.99
C PHE A 136 -6.79 0.87 -5.56
N PRO A 137 -6.53 0.93 -6.88
CA PRO A 137 -7.38 1.56 -7.90
C PRO A 137 -8.65 0.77 -8.19
N ASP A 138 -8.66 -0.50 -7.80
CA ASP A 138 -9.77 -1.43 -7.92
C ASP A 138 -9.68 -2.48 -6.77
N LYS A 139 -10.38 -3.60 -6.88
CA LYS A 139 -10.43 -4.66 -5.85
C LYS A 139 -9.39 -5.77 -6.03
N GLN A 140 -8.60 -5.73 -7.09
CA GLN A 140 -7.69 -6.81 -7.50
C GLN A 140 -6.24 -6.34 -7.48
N THR A 141 -6.02 -5.06 -7.73
CA THR A 141 -4.72 -4.43 -7.83
C THR A 141 -4.28 -3.88 -6.47
N GLY A 142 -3.05 -4.21 -6.07
CA GLY A 142 -2.37 -3.58 -4.95
C GLY A 142 -1.25 -2.64 -5.40
N PHE A 143 -0.46 -2.17 -4.44
CA PHE A 143 0.75 -1.39 -4.68
C PHE A 143 1.95 -2.00 -3.97
N CYS A 144 3.13 -1.89 -4.59
CA CYS A 144 4.37 -2.35 -3.98
C CYS A 144 4.79 -1.42 -2.84
N LEU A 145 4.70 -1.91 -1.61
CA LEU A 145 5.06 -1.18 -0.39
C LEU A 145 6.12 -1.93 0.40
N GLN A 146 6.96 -1.17 1.09
CA GLN A 146 8.01 -1.73 1.94
C GLN A 146 7.42 -2.37 3.18
N VAL A 147 7.82 -3.60 3.50
CA VAL A 147 7.51 -4.25 4.77
C VAL A 147 8.26 -3.53 5.88
N VAL A 148 7.56 -3.22 6.98
CA VAL A 148 8.18 -2.62 8.16
C VAL A 148 8.03 -3.54 9.36
N GLU A 149 9.14 -3.75 10.06
CA GLU A 149 9.16 -4.44 11.33
C GLU A 149 8.88 -3.46 12.48
N PRO A 150 8.24 -3.91 13.58
CA PRO A 150 8.06 -3.08 14.76
C PRO A 150 9.42 -2.57 15.25
N SER A 151 9.47 -1.30 15.66
CA SER A 151 10.67 -0.72 16.26
C SER A 151 10.96 -1.35 17.63
N THR A 152 12.09 -0.99 18.24
CA THR A 152 12.41 -1.41 19.62
C THR A 152 11.40 -0.88 20.64
N VAL A 153 10.59 0.11 20.26
CA VAL A 153 9.45 0.59 21.02
C VAL A 153 8.21 -0.19 20.57
N VAL A 154 7.59 -0.90 21.52
CA VAL A 154 6.40 -1.73 21.25
C VAL A 154 5.29 -0.87 20.63
N GLY A 155 4.87 -1.24 19.42
CA GLY A 155 3.76 -0.58 18.71
C GLY A 155 4.19 0.60 17.83
N ASP A 156 5.48 0.87 17.72
CA ASP A 156 6.02 1.90 16.84
C ASP A 156 6.60 1.30 15.56
N TYR A 157 6.53 2.03 14.45
CA TYR A 157 6.99 1.60 13.13
C TYR A 157 7.80 2.72 12.51
N VAL A 158 9.02 2.41 12.05
CA VAL A 158 9.90 3.42 11.46
C VAL A 158 9.70 3.43 9.97
N CYS A 159 9.02 4.46 9.48
CA CYS A 159 8.80 4.68 8.07
C CYS A 159 9.48 5.96 7.58
N ALA A 160 10.04 5.91 6.36
CA ALA A 160 10.73 7.04 5.76
C ALA A 160 9.76 7.88 4.90
N PRO A 161 9.92 9.22 4.86
CA PRO A 161 9.21 10.06 3.91
C PRO A 161 9.43 9.61 2.46
N PRO A 162 8.42 9.65 1.59
CA PRO A 162 7.04 10.13 1.83
C PRO A 162 6.09 9.07 2.44
N PHE A 163 6.58 7.87 2.72
CA PHE A 163 5.79 6.71 3.16
C PHE A 163 5.62 6.63 4.68
N THR A 164 5.31 7.73 5.35
CA THR A 164 5.36 7.80 6.82
C THR A 164 4.20 7.14 7.56
N VAL A 165 3.20 6.63 6.86
CA VAL A 165 2.01 6.04 7.49
C VAL A 165 2.15 4.52 7.58
N PRO A 166 2.27 3.95 8.79
CA PRO A 166 2.28 2.50 8.95
C PRO A 166 0.90 1.90 8.69
N LEU A 167 0.80 1.06 7.66
CA LEU A 167 -0.39 0.28 7.33
C LEU A 167 -0.31 -1.07 8.04
N VAL A 168 -0.92 -1.15 9.22
CA VAL A 168 -0.87 -2.33 10.09
C VAL A 168 -1.93 -3.37 9.73
N ASN A 169 -1.69 -4.63 10.12
CA ASN A 169 -2.63 -5.75 9.98
C ASN A 169 -3.12 -5.97 8.53
N ARG A 170 -2.23 -5.79 7.55
CA ARG A 170 -2.53 -6.02 6.14
C ARG A 170 -2.00 -7.39 5.69
N VAL A 171 -2.78 -8.05 4.84
CA VAL A 171 -2.38 -9.30 4.16
C VAL A 171 -2.04 -8.95 2.72
N SER A 172 -0.92 -9.49 2.23
CA SER A 172 -0.58 -9.40 0.81
C SER A 172 -1.52 -10.27 -0.02
N PRO A 173 -1.88 -9.86 -1.26
CA PRO A 173 -2.64 -10.68 -2.20
C PRO A 173 -2.01 -12.05 -2.47
N SER A 174 -0.68 -12.20 -2.31
CA SER A 174 0.01 -13.49 -2.49
C SER A 174 -0.32 -14.54 -1.43
N GLY A 175 -1.03 -14.17 -0.37
CA GLY A 175 -1.29 -15.05 0.77
C GLY A 175 -0.07 -15.11 1.69
N GLY A 176 -0.11 -14.34 2.77
CA GLY A 176 0.96 -14.25 3.76
C GLY A 176 0.42 -13.95 5.15
N LYS A 177 1.31 -13.88 6.14
CA LYS A 177 0.94 -13.44 7.49
C LYS A 177 0.56 -11.97 7.46
N ASN A 178 -0.26 -11.54 8.43
CA ASN A 178 -0.47 -10.12 8.70
C ASN A 178 0.89 -9.45 8.96
N GLN A 179 1.17 -8.39 8.21
CA GLN A 179 2.36 -7.57 8.36
C GLN A 179 1.98 -6.09 8.40
N ALA A 180 2.95 -5.25 8.76
CA ALA A 180 2.86 -3.82 8.62
C ALA A 180 3.68 -3.36 7.41
N TYR A 181 3.23 -2.28 6.77
CA TYR A 181 3.88 -1.71 5.59
C TYR A 181 4.02 -0.20 5.74
N CYS A 182 5.09 0.35 5.20
CA CYS A 182 5.21 1.80 5.06
C CYS A 182 4.41 2.26 3.84
N GLY A 183 3.38 3.06 4.08
CA GLY A 183 2.48 3.56 3.07
C GLY A 183 2.23 5.06 3.21
N ILE A 184 1.22 5.52 2.50
CA ILE A 184 0.78 6.92 2.47
C ILE A 184 -0.54 7.08 3.23
N TYR A 185 -0.93 8.32 3.49
CA TYR A 185 -2.22 8.61 4.10
C TYR A 185 -3.37 8.44 3.10
N GLU A 186 -3.92 7.22 3.05
CA GLU A 186 -4.98 6.74 2.14
C GLU A 186 -6.26 7.61 2.12
N LYS A 187 -6.46 8.49 3.11
CA LYS A 187 -7.59 9.42 3.14
C LYS A 187 -7.40 10.66 2.26
N LEU A 188 -6.15 11.04 1.98
CA LEU A 188 -5.82 12.30 1.30
C LEU A 188 -5.13 12.08 -0.04
N THR A 189 -4.30 11.06 -0.18
CA THR A 189 -3.49 10.82 -1.38
C THR A 189 -3.54 9.35 -1.84
N THR A 190 -3.02 9.10 -3.04
CA THR A 190 -2.85 7.78 -3.62
C THR A 190 -1.40 7.58 -4.09
N CYS A 191 -1.00 6.32 -4.28
CA CYS A 191 0.30 6.00 -4.86
C CYS A 191 0.48 6.59 -6.26
N VAL A 192 -0.58 6.64 -7.07
CA VAL A 192 -0.51 7.21 -8.43
C VAL A 192 -0.31 8.73 -8.40
N ALA A 193 -0.90 9.43 -7.42
CA ALA A 193 -0.67 10.86 -7.22
C ALA A 193 0.77 11.14 -6.73
N LEU A 194 1.28 10.32 -5.81
CA LEU A 194 2.66 10.44 -5.34
C LEU A 194 3.66 10.22 -6.49
N LEU A 195 3.43 9.22 -7.35
CA LEU A 195 4.26 8.97 -8.53
C LEU A 195 4.18 10.11 -9.55
N ALA A 196 2.99 10.67 -9.79
CA ALA A 196 2.83 11.83 -10.67
C ALA A 196 3.70 13.01 -10.22
N PHE A 197 3.71 13.30 -8.92
CA PHE A 197 4.59 14.32 -8.35
C PHE A 197 6.07 13.99 -8.56
N HIS A 198 6.51 12.77 -8.22
CA HIS A 198 7.90 12.37 -8.40
C HIS A 198 8.36 12.35 -9.85
N ASN A 199 7.45 12.10 -10.78
CA ASN A 199 7.72 12.14 -12.22
C ASN A 199 7.67 13.56 -12.80
N GLY A 200 7.34 14.58 -11.99
CA GLY A 200 7.22 15.96 -12.43
C GLY A 200 6.06 16.15 -13.41
N GLU A 201 4.97 15.42 -13.25
CA GLU A 201 3.79 15.56 -14.09
C GLU A 201 3.20 16.96 -13.94
N THR A 202 2.95 17.62 -15.07
CA THR A 202 2.49 19.01 -15.10
C THR A 202 0.98 19.06 -15.34
N CYS A 203 0.35 20.13 -14.84
CA CYS A 203 -1.08 20.37 -15.01
C CYS A 203 -1.27 21.77 -15.63
N PRO A 204 -1.18 21.87 -16.98
CA PRO A 204 -1.02 23.15 -17.67
C PRO A 204 -2.16 24.14 -17.47
N SER A 205 -3.38 23.66 -17.24
CA SER A 205 -4.55 24.51 -17.01
C SER A 205 -4.70 24.94 -15.54
N GLY A 206 -3.83 24.46 -14.65
CA GLY A 206 -3.90 24.76 -13.22
C GLY A 206 -5.03 24.03 -12.50
N ARG A 207 -5.59 22.94 -13.06
CA ARG A 207 -6.78 22.26 -12.52
C ARG A 207 -6.45 20.90 -11.92
N ASP A 208 -7.06 20.59 -10.78
CA ASP A 208 -6.84 19.34 -10.05
C ASP A 208 -7.30 18.09 -10.85
N ASP A 209 -8.22 18.24 -11.79
CA ASP A 209 -8.69 17.16 -12.67
C ASP A 209 -7.68 16.76 -13.76
N GLU A 210 -6.60 17.54 -13.94
CA GLU A 210 -5.46 17.18 -14.79
C GLU A 210 -4.49 16.21 -14.10
N CYS A 211 -4.63 16.02 -12.79
CA CYS A 211 -3.78 15.14 -12.01
C CYS A 211 -4.46 13.80 -11.71
N PRO A 212 -3.70 12.71 -11.46
CA PRO A 212 -4.26 11.43 -11.05
C PRO A 212 -5.07 11.54 -9.75
N SER A 213 -5.94 10.56 -9.50
CA SER A 213 -6.78 10.52 -8.29
C SER A 213 -5.96 10.72 -7.02
N GLY A 214 -6.36 11.65 -6.15
CA GLY A 214 -5.60 12.02 -4.95
C GLY A 214 -4.48 13.04 -5.17
N GLY A 215 -4.25 13.47 -6.42
CA GLY A 215 -3.35 14.55 -6.78
C GLY A 215 -4.04 15.91 -6.75
N LEU A 216 -3.24 16.96 -6.61
CA LEU A 216 -3.66 18.35 -6.63
C LEU A 216 -2.78 19.12 -7.62
N CYS A 217 -3.35 20.04 -8.38
CA CYS A 217 -2.56 20.87 -9.28
C CYS A 217 -2.12 22.15 -8.54
N ARG A 218 -0.83 22.28 -8.21
CA ARG A 218 -0.33 23.44 -7.46
C ARG A 218 0.86 24.07 -8.17
N ALA A 219 0.98 25.39 -8.01
CA ALA A 219 2.11 26.13 -8.55
C ALA A 219 3.34 25.85 -7.69
N LEU A 220 4.40 25.32 -8.29
CA LEU A 220 5.68 25.11 -7.63
C LEU A 220 6.38 26.46 -7.45
N VAL A 221 6.93 26.74 -6.27
CA VAL A 221 7.69 27.96 -6.00
C VAL A 221 9.16 27.63 -5.84
N THR A 222 9.96 27.86 -6.89
CA THR A 222 11.42 27.74 -6.82
C THR A 222 12.06 29.12 -6.69
N GLY A 223 12.81 29.36 -5.61
CA GLY A 223 13.51 30.62 -5.39
C GLY A 223 12.59 31.85 -5.30
N GLY A 224 11.38 31.67 -4.73
CA GLY A 224 10.38 32.73 -4.57
C GLY A 224 9.65 33.14 -5.85
N LYS A 225 9.82 32.39 -6.96
CA LYS A 225 9.07 32.60 -8.21
C LYS A 225 8.22 31.38 -8.52
N LYS A 226 6.98 31.62 -8.94
CA LYS A 226 6.13 30.58 -9.53
C LYS A 226 6.71 30.18 -10.88
N THR A 227 7.09 28.93 -11.02
CA THR A 227 7.74 28.41 -12.23
C THR A 227 6.74 27.70 -13.13
N GLU A 228 5.95 26.77 -12.57
CA GLU A 228 5.02 25.92 -13.31
C GLU A 228 3.94 25.33 -12.39
N TYR A 229 2.82 24.90 -12.97
CA TYR A 229 1.80 24.10 -12.29
C TYR A 229 2.13 22.62 -12.45
N ALA A 230 2.30 21.91 -11.34
CA ALA A 230 2.58 20.50 -11.32
C ALA A 230 1.62 19.74 -10.40
N CYS A 231 1.48 18.45 -10.66
CA CYS A 231 0.74 17.54 -9.82
C CYS A 231 1.50 17.32 -8.52
N THR A 232 0.88 17.75 -7.43
CA THR A 232 1.29 17.54 -6.05
C THR A 232 0.31 16.59 -5.37
N TYR A 233 0.50 16.33 -4.08
CA TYR A 233 -0.42 15.52 -3.29
C TYR A 233 -0.66 16.12 -1.91
N ALA A 234 -1.83 15.86 -1.33
CA ALA A 234 -2.18 16.32 0.01
C ALA A 234 -1.39 15.56 1.09
N CYS A 235 -0.96 16.28 2.13
CA CYS A 235 -0.31 15.74 3.34
C CYS A 235 -1.17 16.02 4.58
N ALA A 236 -1.21 15.08 5.52
CA ALA A 236 -1.72 15.34 6.87
C ALA A 236 -0.64 15.91 7.80
N ASP A 237 0.63 15.59 7.55
CA ASP A 237 1.79 16.04 8.34
C ASP A 237 2.97 16.40 7.42
N GLU A 238 3.84 17.31 7.86
CA GLU A 238 5.03 17.73 7.11
C GLU A 238 6.01 16.59 6.84
N LEU A 239 6.03 15.57 7.71
CA LEU A 239 6.85 14.37 7.54
C LEU A 239 6.39 13.52 6.33
N GLU A 240 5.15 13.68 5.85
CA GLU A 240 4.67 12.99 4.64
C GLU A 240 5.28 13.57 3.35
N CYS A 241 5.97 14.70 3.43
CA CYS A 241 6.65 15.30 2.30
C CYS A 241 8.07 14.77 2.13
N SER A 242 8.45 14.47 0.89
CA SER A 242 9.85 14.21 0.57
C SER A 242 10.69 15.44 0.90
N THR A 243 11.74 15.25 1.70
CA THR A 243 12.65 16.29 2.22
C THR A 243 13.44 17.05 1.16
N THR A 244 13.26 16.71 -0.12
CA THR A 244 13.97 17.32 -1.26
C THR A 244 13.37 18.64 -1.73
N ALA A 245 12.12 18.96 -1.36
CA ALA A 245 11.54 20.29 -1.58
C ALA A 245 11.92 21.21 -0.42
N THR A 246 12.89 22.10 -0.64
CA THR A 246 13.60 22.87 0.40
C THR A 246 12.77 23.94 1.11
N ASN A 247 11.49 24.11 0.81
CA ASN A 247 10.61 24.99 1.57
C ASN A 247 9.18 24.52 1.33
N VAL A 248 8.43 24.18 2.38
CA VAL A 248 7.04 24.59 2.63
C VAL A 248 6.55 23.72 3.79
N ALA A 249 6.38 24.38 4.94
CA ALA A 249 5.48 23.90 5.98
C ALA A 249 4.15 23.56 5.31
N CYS A 250 3.72 22.29 5.35
CA CYS A 250 2.58 21.77 4.58
C CYS A 250 1.41 22.78 4.63
N ALA A 251 1.21 23.55 3.56
CA ALA A 251 0.00 24.33 3.35
C ALA A 251 -1.14 23.39 2.89
N GLY A 252 -1.18 22.17 3.47
CA GLY A 252 -2.04 21.05 3.09
C GLY A 252 -1.56 20.20 1.91
N PHE A 253 -0.37 20.43 1.33
CA PHE A 253 0.16 19.62 0.23
C PHE A 253 1.70 19.58 0.16
N CYS A 254 2.24 18.51 -0.41
CA CYS A 254 3.68 18.32 -0.63
C CYS A 254 4.11 18.77 -2.03
N GLY A 255 5.23 19.50 -2.11
CA GLY A 255 5.75 20.05 -3.37
C GLY A 255 5.44 21.53 -3.60
N GLY A 256 5.10 22.31 -2.56
CA GLY A 256 4.96 23.77 -2.66
C GLY A 256 6.28 24.50 -2.77
#